data_AF-D7BZU5-F1
#
_entry.id   AF-D7BZU5-F1
#
_cell.length_a   1.000
_cell.length_b   1.000
_cell.length_c   1.000
_cell.angle_alpha   90.00
_cell.angle_beta   90.00
_cell.angle_gamma   90.00
#
_symmetry.space_group_name_H-M   'P 1'
#
loop_
_entity.id
_entity.type
_entity.pdbx_description
1 polymer ?
#
loop_
_entity_poly.entity_id
_entity_poly.type
_entity_poly.pdbx_seq_one_letter_code
_entity_poly.pdbx_strand_id
1 'polypeptide(L)'
;MAGRPARRSEAAAAARPPQPGTALRQRLAELRGPTTTPHPLDARALAALAANPGCRRRALLDGAGVDKLALAQALGSPGSFGQSQFAHQRGNTFEARTKADGGEALMRLLYERLRDGSPAPEPGTTAVPDLAAFGPQGRTARTALALREATEAKGWALLDHPMVSLDIAGSPAFLEPDAVVVHPDGSWTVVEIKSFPMVDGSADAAKVGAAARQAAVYALALERVAAQAHARVRHEVLLVCPKDFSNLPTAELVDVRKQLAVTRRQLTRLTRIEEIAAALPEDLTFDLRLTDDGRTVTRPVDELMAAVETVDAAYAPECLSACELAVHCRARCRAAGGVESLGRGVRGELGGLTTVEAVLAAALGEAGGEGEAEGVHGTDSLAPTTGDPAVDALRRAAALRAEALGAVQTPSKEAEEAVKAVEAVCR
;
A
#
# COMPACT_ATOMS: atom_id res chain seq x y z
N MET A 1 -29.74 75.99 -12.43
CA MET A 1 -29.77 74.66 -11.77
C MET A 1 -29.39 73.60 -12.79
N ALA A 2 -28.15 73.13 -12.78
CA ALA A 2 -27.69 71.98 -13.55
C ALA A 2 -26.53 71.35 -12.76
N GLY A 3 -26.83 70.24 -12.07
CA GLY A 3 -25.91 69.55 -11.18
C GLY A 3 -24.91 68.68 -11.95
N ARG A 4 -23.64 68.82 -11.61
CA ARG A 4 -22.49 68.07 -12.14
C ARG A 4 -22.48 66.65 -11.53
N PRO A 5 -22.39 65.56 -12.31
CA PRO A 5 -22.36 64.22 -11.73
C PRO A 5 -20.97 63.90 -11.13
N ALA A 6 -20.99 63.38 -9.91
CA ALA A 6 -19.81 62.92 -9.18
C ALA A 6 -19.26 61.62 -9.79
N ARG A 7 -17.95 61.60 -10.06
CA ARG A 7 -17.21 60.40 -10.46
C ARG A 7 -17.15 59.44 -9.27
N ARG A 8 -17.72 58.24 -9.41
CA ARG A 8 -17.46 57.11 -8.51
C ARG A 8 -16.11 56.50 -8.90
N SER A 9 -15.19 56.52 -7.94
CA SER A 9 -13.91 55.83 -7.99
C SER A 9 -14.14 54.34 -7.75
N GLU A 10 -14.05 53.51 -8.80
CA GLU A 10 -13.88 52.07 -8.66
C GLU A 10 -12.46 51.77 -8.17
N ALA A 11 -12.31 51.63 -6.85
CA ALA A 11 -11.13 51.01 -6.29
C ALA A 11 -11.26 49.49 -6.49
N ALA A 12 -10.47 48.95 -7.42
CA ALA A 12 -10.30 47.51 -7.62
C ALA A 12 -9.84 46.89 -6.29
N ALA A 13 -10.70 46.05 -5.70
CA ALA A 13 -10.35 45.25 -4.54
C ALA A 13 -9.31 44.21 -4.97
N ALA A 14 -8.05 44.46 -4.64
CA ALA A 14 -6.98 43.48 -4.79
C ALA A 14 -7.35 42.21 -3.98
N ALA A 15 -7.47 41.08 -4.68
CA ALA A 15 -7.80 39.80 -4.07
C ALA A 15 -6.76 39.44 -3.01
N ARG A 16 -7.23 39.17 -1.78
CA ARG A 16 -6.39 38.71 -0.68
C ARG A 16 -5.77 37.35 -1.06
N PRO A 17 -4.48 37.12 -0.82
CA PRO A 17 -3.85 35.84 -1.15
C PRO A 17 -4.58 34.70 -0.41
N PRO A 18 -4.79 33.55 -1.09
CA PRO A 18 -5.47 32.41 -0.49
C PRO A 18 -4.72 31.94 0.76
N GLN A 19 -5.47 31.54 1.80
CA GLN A 19 -4.90 30.89 2.98
C GLN A 19 -4.14 29.62 2.53
N PRO A 20 -3.02 29.24 3.14
CA PRO A 20 -2.18 28.12 2.68
C PRO A 20 -2.97 26.83 2.40
N GLY A 21 -3.89 26.45 3.31
CA GLY A 21 -4.74 25.26 3.13
C GLY A 21 -5.81 25.37 2.04
N THR A 22 -6.15 26.58 1.57
CA THR A 22 -7.04 26.79 0.42
C THR A 22 -6.29 26.69 -0.91
N ALA A 23 -5.05 27.20 -0.95
CA ALA A 23 -4.20 27.11 -2.14
C ALA A 23 -3.85 25.66 -2.48
N LEU A 24 -3.48 24.84 -1.49
CA LEU A 24 -3.22 23.42 -1.70
C LEU A 24 -4.44 22.67 -2.23
N ARG A 25 -5.63 22.90 -1.65
CA ARG A 25 -6.88 22.26 -2.10
C ARG A 25 -7.21 22.63 -3.55
N GLN A 26 -7.03 23.88 -3.92
CA GLN A 26 -7.19 24.33 -5.30
C GLN A 26 -6.19 23.61 -6.22
N ARG A 27 -4.91 23.59 -5.84
CA ARG A 27 -3.86 22.94 -6.62
C ARG A 27 -4.12 21.46 -6.85
N LEU A 28 -4.58 20.74 -5.83
CA LEU A 28 -4.96 19.34 -5.94
C LEU A 28 -6.19 19.13 -6.84
N ALA A 29 -7.13 20.07 -6.86
CA ALA A 29 -8.25 20.04 -7.80
C ALA A 29 -7.78 20.28 -9.25
N GLU A 30 -6.88 21.24 -9.49
CA GLU A 30 -6.29 21.49 -10.81
C GLU A 30 -5.53 20.25 -11.34
N LEU A 31 -4.73 19.62 -10.47
CA LEU A 31 -4.01 18.40 -10.81
C LEU A 31 -4.95 17.25 -11.19
N ARG A 32 -6.11 17.12 -10.55
CA ARG A 32 -7.10 16.07 -10.89
C ARG A 32 -7.96 16.44 -12.12
N GLY A 33 -8.11 17.72 -12.40
CA GLY A 33 -9.20 18.27 -13.21
C GLY A 33 -10.18 19.00 -12.29
N PRO A 34 -10.35 20.33 -12.43
CA PRO A 34 -11.04 21.15 -11.44
C PRO A 34 -12.53 20.82 -11.30
N THR A 35 -13.15 20.28 -12.34
CA THR A 35 -14.55 19.84 -12.37
C THR A 35 -14.72 18.37 -12.00
N THR A 36 -13.63 17.62 -11.89
CA THR A 36 -13.66 16.19 -11.57
C THR A 36 -13.87 15.99 -10.08
N THR A 37 -14.83 15.14 -9.70
CA THR A 37 -15.03 14.75 -8.31
C THR A 37 -13.81 13.98 -7.79
N PRO A 38 -13.26 14.30 -6.61
CA PRO A 38 -12.16 13.53 -6.03
C PRO A 38 -12.56 12.07 -5.82
N HIS A 39 -11.73 11.15 -6.31
CA HIS A 39 -11.83 9.74 -5.95
C HIS A 39 -11.53 9.59 -4.45
N PRO A 40 -12.40 8.91 -3.67
CA PRO A 40 -12.22 8.81 -2.23
C PRO A 40 -11.00 7.96 -1.87
N LEU A 41 -10.31 8.35 -0.79
CA LEU A 41 -9.25 7.53 -0.21
C LEU A 41 -9.86 6.47 0.70
N ASP A 42 -9.62 5.21 0.39
CA ASP A 42 -9.99 4.08 1.23
C ASP A 42 -8.81 3.61 2.10
N ALA A 43 -9.08 2.66 3.00
CA ALA A 43 -8.05 2.10 3.88
C ALA A 43 -6.96 1.37 3.10
N ARG A 44 -7.29 0.83 1.92
CA ARG A 44 -6.32 0.16 1.06
C ARG A 44 -5.31 1.15 0.48
N ALA A 45 -5.77 2.29 -0.02
CA ALA A 45 -4.93 3.37 -0.55
C ALA A 45 -3.99 3.89 0.53
N LEU A 46 -4.51 4.13 1.74
CA LEU A 46 -3.73 4.56 2.91
C LEU A 46 -2.70 3.51 3.37
N ALA A 47 -3.11 2.25 3.49
CA ALA A 47 -2.23 1.14 3.85
C ALA A 47 -1.08 0.99 2.85
N ALA A 48 -1.34 1.29 1.59
CA ALA A 48 -0.38 1.14 0.53
C ALA A 48 0.51 2.39 0.31
N LEU A 49 0.06 3.58 0.72
CA LEU A 49 0.95 4.73 1.00
C LEU A 49 1.92 4.40 2.13
N ALA A 50 1.44 3.79 3.22
CA ALA A 50 2.28 3.33 4.33
C ALA A 50 3.30 2.26 3.91
N ALA A 51 2.94 1.39 2.95
CA ALA A 51 3.83 0.36 2.42
C ALA A 51 4.95 0.92 1.53
N ASN A 52 4.72 2.03 0.82
CA ASN A 52 5.70 2.66 -0.07
C ASN A 52 5.77 4.19 0.12
N PRO A 53 6.31 4.64 1.27
CA PRO A 53 6.23 6.03 1.68
C PRO A 53 7.12 6.99 0.88
N GLY A 54 8.04 6.47 0.06
CA GLY A 54 8.92 7.28 -0.78
C GLY A 54 8.32 7.65 -2.14
N CYS A 55 7.15 7.13 -2.50
CA CYS A 55 6.58 7.31 -3.83
C CYS A 55 5.82 8.65 -3.94
N ARG A 56 6.48 9.68 -4.51
CA ARG A 56 5.90 11.01 -4.72
C ARG A 56 4.69 10.97 -5.64
N ARG A 57 4.79 10.25 -6.77
CA ARG A 57 3.70 10.05 -7.72
C ARG A 57 2.44 9.52 -7.04
N ARG A 58 2.58 8.48 -6.23
CA ARG A 58 1.46 7.91 -5.49
C ARG A 58 0.87 8.92 -4.50
N ALA A 59 1.71 9.52 -3.65
CA ALA A 59 1.27 10.48 -2.64
C ALA A 59 0.49 11.65 -3.27
N LEU A 60 0.94 12.14 -4.42
CA LEU A 60 0.27 13.21 -5.15
C LEU A 60 -1.07 12.75 -5.75
N LEU A 61 -1.11 11.61 -6.45
CA LEU A 61 -2.33 11.10 -7.07
C LEU A 61 -3.40 10.72 -6.04
N ASP A 62 -2.99 10.07 -4.95
CA ASP A 62 -3.86 9.76 -3.81
C ASP A 62 -4.35 11.06 -3.14
N GLY A 63 -3.46 12.02 -2.89
CA GLY A 63 -3.82 13.32 -2.30
C GLY A 63 -4.73 14.17 -3.18
N ALA A 64 -4.54 14.12 -4.50
CA ALA A 64 -5.38 14.81 -5.47
C ALA A 64 -6.72 14.10 -5.71
N GLY A 65 -6.89 12.85 -5.25
CA GLY A 65 -8.08 12.05 -5.54
C GLY A 65 -8.21 11.70 -7.02
N VAL A 66 -7.10 11.40 -7.70
CA VAL A 66 -7.12 10.92 -9.09
C VAL A 66 -7.54 9.46 -9.11
N ASP A 67 -8.45 9.09 -10.01
CA ASP A 67 -8.79 7.70 -10.26
C ASP A 67 -7.61 6.99 -10.95
N LYS A 68 -6.75 6.36 -10.15
CA LYS A 68 -5.56 5.66 -10.64
C LYS A 68 -5.88 4.43 -11.46
N LEU A 69 -7.06 3.82 -11.26
CA LEU A 69 -7.48 2.66 -12.05
C LEU A 69 -7.80 3.10 -13.48
N ALA A 70 -8.63 4.14 -13.62
CA ALA A 70 -8.94 4.73 -14.92
C ALA A 70 -7.68 5.31 -15.59
N LEU A 71 -6.80 5.94 -14.82
CA LEU A 71 -5.50 6.43 -15.32
C LEU A 71 -4.61 5.28 -15.82
N ALA A 72 -4.50 4.17 -15.08
CA ALA A 72 -3.72 3.01 -15.52
C ALA A 72 -4.29 2.37 -16.80
N GLN A 73 -5.62 2.33 -16.94
CA GLN A 73 -6.29 1.88 -18.15
C GLN A 73 -5.99 2.81 -19.34
N ALA A 74 -6.09 4.13 -19.14
CA ALA A 74 -5.79 5.12 -20.16
C ALA A 74 -4.34 5.05 -20.64
N LEU A 75 -3.39 4.73 -19.75
CA LEU A 75 -1.98 4.50 -20.07
C LEU A 75 -1.70 3.15 -20.76
N GLY A 76 -2.73 2.36 -21.08
CA GLY A 76 -2.58 1.03 -21.68
C GLY A 76 -1.90 0.01 -20.76
N SER A 77 -1.86 0.26 -19.45
CA SER A 77 -1.18 -0.56 -18.46
C SER A 77 -2.12 -0.97 -17.31
N PRO A 78 -3.28 -1.60 -17.61
CA PRO A 78 -4.24 -1.96 -16.58
C PRO A 78 -3.60 -2.95 -15.59
N GLY A 79 -3.72 -2.65 -14.30
CA GLY A 79 -3.36 -3.59 -13.25
C GLY A 79 -4.34 -4.77 -13.21
N SER A 80 -3.87 -5.94 -12.73
CA SER A 80 -4.73 -7.11 -12.45
C SER A 80 -5.54 -6.97 -11.14
N PHE A 81 -5.50 -5.77 -10.54
CA PHE A 81 -6.12 -5.46 -9.26
C PHE A 81 -7.63 -5.70 -9.29
N GLY A 82 -8.11 -6.57 -8.41
CA GLY A 82 -9.55 -6.73 -8.17
C GLY A 82 -10.36 -7.26 -9.36
N GLN A 83 -9.76 -7.92 -10.35
CA GLN A 83 -10.48 -8.32 -11.56
C GLN A 83 -11.14 -9.71 -11.52
N SER A 84 -10.85 -10.56 -10.54
CA SER A 84 -11.50 -11.88 -10.45
C SER A 84 -12.87 -11.77 -9.76
N GLN A 85 -13.95 -11.69 -10.54
CA GLN A 85 -15.33 -11.71 -10.02
C GLN A 85 -15.57 -12.90 -9.06
N PHE A 86 -15.03 -14.08 -9.39
CA PHE A 86 -15.07 -15.26 -8.53
C PHE A 86 -14.38 -15.05 -7.17
N ALA A 87 -13.23 -14.38 -7.14
CA ALA A 87 -12.53 -14.09 -5.89
C ALA A 87 -13.30 -13.10 -4.99
N HIS A 88 -14.00 -12.12 -5.59
CA HIS A 88 -14.85 -11.19 -4.85
C HIS A 88 -16.07 -11.91 -4.28
N GLN A 89 -16.80 -12.65 -5.10
CA GLN A 89 -17.97 -13.39 -4.65
C GLN A 89 -17.63 -14.39 -3.54
N ARG A 90 -16.52 -15.14 -3.70
CA ARG A 90 -16.05 -16.07 -2.65
C ARG A 90 -15.69 -15.33 -1.36
N GLY A 91 -15.07 -14.14 -1.47
CA GLY A 91 -14.77 -13.28 -0.32
C GLY A 91 -16.03 -12.85 0.41
N ASN A 92 -17.00 -12.27 -0.30
CA ASN A 92 -18.25 -11.80 0.27
C ASN A 92 -19.05 -12.93 0.93
N THR A 93 -19.10 -14.11 0.31
CA THR A 93 -19.76 -15.29 0.90
C THR A 93 -19.07 -15.75 2.18
N PHE A 94 -17.73 -15.77 2.20
CA PHE A 94 -16.97 -16.12 3.40
C PHE A 94 -17.19 -15.13 4.54
N GLU A 95 -17.18 -13.84 4.21
CA GLU A 95 -17.42 -12.76 5.16
C GLU A 95 -18.83 -12.83 5.75
N ALA A 96 -19.86 -12.91 4.90
CA ALA A 96 -21.25 -13.04 5.33
C ALA A 96 -21.45 -14.28 6.23
N ARG A 97 -20.82 -15.41 5.90
CA ARG A 97 -20.86 -16.61 6.74
C ARG A 97 -20.16 -16.43 8.08
N THR A 98 -19.05 -15.70 8.12
CA THR A 98 -18.29 -15.41 9.35
C THR A 98 -19.10 -14.53 10.31
N LYS A 99 -19.94 -13.65 9.77
CA LYS A 99 -20.76 -12.69 10.52
C LYS A 99 -22.22 -13.12 10.69
N ALA A 100 -22.58 -14.31 10.20
CA ALA A 100 -23.92 -14.88 10.36
C ALA A 100 -24.28 -15.06 11.85
N ASP A 101 -25.58 -15.16 12.14
CA ASP A 101 -26.12 -15.42 13.48
C ASP A 101 -25.61 -14.41 14.53
N GLY A 102 -25.60 -13.12 14.18
CA GLY A 102 -25.09 -12.07 15.05
C GLY A 102 -23.58 -12.13 15.32
N GLY A 103 -22.84 -12.89 14.51
CA GLY A 103 -21.40 -13.06 14.60
C GLY A 103 -20.94 -14.01 15.70
N GLU A 104 -21.78 -14.95 16.15
CA GLU A 104 -21.42 -15.92 17.21
C GLU A 104 -20.10 -16.65 16.93
N ALA A 105 -19.87 -17.09 15.69
CA ALA A 105 -18.62 -17.75 15.31
C ALA A 105 -17.40 -16.83 15.44
N LEU A 106 -17.53 -15.57 15.02
CA LEU A 106 -16.48 -14.55 15.13
C LEU A 106 -16.20 -14.22 16.61
N MET A 107 -17.24 -14.02 17.42
CA MET A 107 -17.11 -13.72 18.85
C MET A 107 -16.45 -14.86 19.61
N ARG A 108 -16.81 -16.11 19.30
CA ARG A 108 -16.14 -17.30 19.85
C ARG A 108 -14.66 -17.33 19.48
N LEU A 109 -14.32 -17.12 18.20
CA LEU A 109 -12.93 -17.08 17.75
C LEU A 109 -12.13 -15.97 18.44
N LEU A 110 -12.70 -14.77 18.59
CA LEU A 110 -12.05 -13.67 19.31
C LEU A 110 -11.75 -14.08 20.76
N TYR A 111 -12.76 -14.58 21.47
CA TYR A 111 -12.64 -15.00 22.87
C TYR A 111 -11.57 -16.09 23.07
N GLU A 112 -11.56 -17.12 22.21
CA GLU A 112 -10.57 -18.20 22.23
C GLU A 112 -9.12 -17.71 22.07
N ARG A 113 -8.94 -16.58 21.35
CA ARG A 113 -7.62 -15.99 21.07
C ARG A 113 -7.16 -14.98 22.10
N LEU A 114 -8.06 -14.19 22.69
CA LEU A 114 -7.70 -13.19 23.70
C LEU A 114 -7.03 -13.82 24.92
N ARG A 115 -7.63 -14.90 25.46
CA ARG A 115 -7.14 -15.62 26.66
C ARG A 115 -6.72 -14.68 27.81
N ASP A 116 -7.38 -13.54 27.94
CA ASP A 116 -7.02 -12.45 28.85
C ASP A 116 -7.87 -12.40 30.12
N GLY A 117 -8.70 -13.43 30.35
CA GLY A 117 -9.57 -13.55 31.51
C GLY A 117 -10.88 -12.77 31.41
N SER A 118 -11.17 -12.14 30.26
CA SER A 118 -12.47 -11.52 29.99
C SER A 118 -13.61 -12.54 30.11
N PRO A 119 -14.84 -12.13 30.49
CA PRO A 119 -15.98 -13.06 30.53
C PRO A 119 -16.33 -13.52 29.12
N ALA A 120 -16.64 -14.81 28.96
CA ALA A 120 -17.07 -15.35 27.67
C ALA A 120 -18.34 -14.65 27.18
N PRO A 121 -18.48 -14.37 25.87
CA PRO A 121 -19.75 -13.91 25.32
C PRO A 121 -20.79 -15.01 25.46
N GLU A 122 -21.86 -14.76 26.20
CA GLU A 122 -22.98 -15.69 26.31
C GLU A 122 -23.75 -15.73 24.98
N PRO A 123 -24.20 -16.92 24.51
CA PRO A 123 -24.96 -17.04 23.27
C PRO A 123 -26.17 -16.09 23.23
N GLY A 124 -26.39 -15.41 22.11
CA GLY A 124 -27.47 -14.44 21.94
C GLY A 124 -27.39 -13.14 22.75
N THR A 125 -26.33 -12.91 23.54
CA THR A 125 -26.19 -11.69 24.37
C THR A 125 -25.34 -10.59 23.74
N THR A 126 -24.64 -10.90 22.65
CA THR A 126 -23.83 -9.90 21.93
C THR A 126 -24.75 -8.89 21.25
N ALA A 127 -24.61 -7.61 21.59
CA ALA A 127 -25.37 -6.55 20.94
C ALA A 127 -24.87 -6.30 19.51
N VAL A 128 -25.78 -6.24 18.54
CA VAL A 128 -25.46 -5.91 17.14
C VAL A 128 -26.25 -4.66 16.75
N PRO A 129 -25.72 -3.45 17.03
CA PRO A 129 -26.46 -2.21 16.80
C PRO A 129 -26.64 -1.94 15.29
N ASP A 130 -27.82 -1.43 14.91
CA ASP A 130 -28.06 -0.94 13.54
C ASP A 130 -27.27 0.35 13.28
N LEU A 131 -26.47 0.35 12.22
CA LEU A 131 -25.58 1.45 11.82
C LEU A 131 -26.10 2.19 10.57
N ALA A 132 -27.31 1.91 10.11
CA ALA A 132 -27.91 2.58 8.97
C ALA A 132 -28.09 4.08 9.23
N ALA A 133 -27.68 4.90 8.27
CA ALA A 133 -27.89 6.34 8.24
C ALA A 133 -27.65 6.88 6.82
N PHE A 134 -28.14 8.10 6.55
CA PHE A 134 -27.98 8.73 5.24
C PHE A 134 -26.54 9.20 5.00
N GLY A 135 -25.92 8.67 3.95
CA GLY A 135 -24.60 9.07 3.48
C GLY A 135 -23.44 8.74 4.43
N PRO A 136 -22.19 8.94 3.99
CA PRO A 136 -21.02 8.56 4.78
C PRO A 136 -20.89 9.31 6.12
N GLN A 137 -21.23 10.59 6.14
CA GLN A 137 -21.21 11.42 7.34
C GLN A 137 -22.24 10.94 8.37
N GLY A 138 -23.46 10.64 7.92
CA GLY A 138 -24.52 10.12 8.78
C GLY A 138 -24.13 8.77 9.39
N ARG A 139 -23.60 7.85 8.57
CA ARG A 139 -23.11 6.55 9.06
C ARG A 139 -22.00 6.71 10.07
N THR A 140 -21.05 7.62 9.83
CA THR A 140 -19.96 7.91 10.78
C THR A 140 -20.49 8.42 12.13
N ALA A 141 -21.47 9.34 12.11
CA ALA A 141 -22.08 9.85 13.32
C ALA A 141 -22.85 8.76 14.08
N ARG A 142 -23.60 7.91 13.35
CA ARG A 142 -24.34 6.78 13.92
C ARG A 142 -23.40 5.74 14.54
N THR A 143 -22.31 5.38 13.86
CA THR A 143 -21.27 4.49 14.39
C THR A 143 -20.63 5.05 15.65
N ALA A 144 -20.29 6.34 15.68
CA ALA A 144 -19.70 6.95 16.87
C ALA A 144 -20.65 6.91 18.08
N LEU A 145 -21.96 7.08 17.86
CA LEU A 145 -22.97 6.92 18.89
C LEU A 145 -23.07 5.46 19.37
N ALA A 146 -23.18 4.51 18.44
CA ALA A 146 -23.27 3.08 18.76
C ALA A 146 -22.06 2.58 19.58
N LEU A 147 -20.85 3.06 19.25
CA LEU A 147 -19.63 2.74 20.00
C LEU A 147 -19.67 3.25 21.44
N ARG A 148 -20.21 4.46 21.67
CA ARG A 148 -20.39 5.01 23.02
C ARG A 148 -21.42 4.22 23.82
N GLU A 149 -22.60 4.01 23.22
CA GLU A 149 -23.70 3.23 23.84
C GLU A 149 -23.24 1.82 24.23
N ALA A 150 -22.52 1.14 23.33
CA ALA A 150 -21.98 -0.19 23.59
C ALA A 150 -20.90 -0.20 24.70
N THR A 151 -20.05 0.83 24.74
CA THR A 151 -19.02 0.96 25.78
C THR A 151 -19.64 1.22 27.16
N GLU A 152 -20.68 2.05 27.23
CA GLU A 152 -21.42 2.34 28.46
C GLU A 152 -22.20 1.12 29.00
N ALA A 153 -22.69 0.26 28.09
CA ALA A 153 -23.40 -0.96 28.45
C ALA A 153 -22.53 -2.02 29.15
N LYS A 154 -21.20 -1.93 29.03
CA LYS A 154 -20.22 -2.88 29.63
C LYS A 154 -20.49 -4.35 29.28
N GLY A 155 -21.07 -4.58 28.10
CA GLY A 155 -21.31 -5.90 27.53
C GLY A 155 -20.52 -6.10 26.25
N TRP A 156 -20.66 -7.27 25.64
CA TRP A 156 -20.13 -7.54 24.31
C TRP A 156 -21.00 -6.87 23.24
N ALA A 157 -20.38 -6.16 22.29
CA ALA A 157 -21.06 -5.69 21.09
C ALA A 157 -20.22 -5.94 19.84
N LEU A 158 -20.89 -6.31 18.75
CA LEU A 158 -20.32 -6.47 17.42
C LEU A 158 -20.92 -5.42 16.50
N LEU A 159 -20.11 -4.44 16.09
CA LEU A 159 -20.49 -3.50 15.05
C LEU A 159 -20.08 -4.11 13.71
N ASP A 160 -21.06 -4.46 12.88
CA ASP A 160 -20.87 -4.95 11.52
C ASP A 160 -20.77 -3.79 10.53
N HIS A 161 -19.69 -3.74 9.75
CA HIS A 161 -19.40 -2.64 8.81
C HIS A 161 -19.61 -1.23 9.40
N PRO A 162 -18.97 -0.90 10.54
CA PRO A 162 -19.02 0.47 11.06
C PRO A 162 -18.38 1.44 10.08
N MET A 163 -18.88 2.67 10.00
CA MET A 163 -18.19 3.71 9.24
C MET A 163 -17.44 4.62 10.19
N VAL A 164 -16.14 4.79 9.95
CA VAL A 164 -15.27 5.68 10.72
C VAL A 164 -14.64 6.70 9.79
N SER A 165 -14.19 7.83 10.34
CA SER A 165 -13.57 8.89 9.53
C SER A 165 -12.14 9.15 9.97
N LEU A 166 -11.29 9.47 9.00
CA LEU A 166 -9.91 9.89 9.20
C LEU A 166 -9.66 11.16 8.40
N ASP A 167 -9.18 12.21 9.06
CA ASP A 167 -8.84 13.47 8.39
C ASP A 167 -7.52 13.33 7.62
N ILE A 168 -7.55 13.62 6.32
CA ILE A 168 -6.38 13.58 5.42
C ILE A 168 -6.29 14.92 4.70
N ALA A 169 -5.23 15.68 4.96
CA ALA A 169 -4.99 17.00 4.35
C ALA A 169 -6.20 17.96 4.44
N GLY A 170 -6.98 17.87 5.53
CA GLY A 170 -8.17 18.68 5.76
C GLY A 170 -9.48 18.16 5.15
N SER A 171 -9.45 16.98 4.53
CA SER A 171 -10.64 16.29 3.99
C SER A 171 -10.89 14.97 4.71
N PRO A 172 -12.14 14.64 5.07
CA PRO A 172 -12.43 13.35 5.70
C PRO A 172 -12.38 12.22 4.67
N ALA A 173 -11.63 11.16 4.98
CA ALA A 173 -11.81 9.85 4.35
C ALA A 173 -12.76 9.00 5.21
N PHE A 174 -13.77 8.42 4.56
CA PHE A 174 -14.71 7.51 5.18
C PHE A 174 -14.26 6.07 4.95
N LEU A 175 -14.13 5.33 6.04
CA LEU A 175 -13.50 4.02 6.10
C LEU A 175 -14.47 3.04 6.73
N GLU A 176 -14.50 1.82 6.22
CA GLU A 176 -15.43 0.78 6.64
C GLU A 176 -14.63 -0.48 7.01
N PRO A 177 -14.26 -0.66 8.29
CA PRO A 177 -13.72 -1.93 8.78
C PRO A 177 -14.75 -3.04 8.60
N ASP A 178 -14.31 -4.30 8.47
CA ASP A 178 -15.24 -5.43 8.31
C ASP A 178 -16.08 -5.62 9.57
N ALA A 179 -15.47 -5.45 10.76
CA ALA A 179 -16.18 -5.32 12.03
C ALA A 179 -15.34 -4.63 13.12
N VAL A 180 -16.02 -4.16 14.17
CA VAL A 180 -15.41 -3.70 15.42
C VAL A 180 -16.12 -4.34 16.60
N VAL A 181 -15.36 -4.98 17.49
CA VAL A 181 -15.89 -5.56 18.72
C VAL A 181 -15.63 -4.64 19.90
N VAL A 182 -16.67 -4.30 20.65
CA VAL A 182 -16.59 -3.65 21.96
C VAL A 182 -16.60 -4.72 23.05
N HIS A 183 -15.60 -4.66 23.92
CA HIS A 183 -15.40 -5.58 25.03
C HIS A 183 -16.07 -5.04 26.31
N PRO A 184 -16.41 -5.91 27.28
CA PRO A 184 -16.97 -5.51 28.57
C PRO A 184 -16.09 -4.53 29.37
N ASP A 185 -14.77 -4.56 29.16
CA ASP A 185 -13.81 -3.64 29.79
C ASP A 185 -13.75 -2.25 29.10
N GLY A 186 -14.60 -2.01 28.08
CA GLY A 186 -14.66 -0.78 27.30
C GLY A 186 -13.57 -0.66 26.24
N SER A 187 -12.77 -1.70 26.00
CA SER A 187 -11.79 -1.72 24.92
C SER A 187 -12.39 -2.19 23.60
N TRP A 188 -11.80 -1.78 22.47
CA TRP A 188 -12.30 -2.08 21.13
C TRP A 188 -11.26 -2.87 20.33
N THR A 189 -11.69 -3.92 19.65
CA THR A 189 -10.86 -4.70 18.72
C THR A 189 -11.37 -4.52 17.30
N VAL A 190 -10.48 -4.11 16.40
CA VAL A 190 -10.75 -4.14 14.95
C VAL A 190 -10.70 -5.60 14.48
N VAL A 191 -11.66 -5.97 13.64
CA VAL A 191 -11.68 -7.28 12.97
C VAL A 191 -11.51 -7.06 11.48
N GLU A 192 -10.55 -7.78 10.91
CA GLU A 192 -10.27 -7.79 9.47
C GLU A 192 -10.52 -9.20 8.93
N ILE A 193 -11.42 -9.34 7.97
CA ILE A 193 -11.82 -10.60 7.35
C ILE A 193 -11.19 -10.68 5.96
N LYS A 194 -10.40 -11.71 5.70
CA LYS A 194 -9.72 -11.92 4.42
C LYS A 194 -9.99 -13.29 3.85
N SER A 195 -10.02 -13.39 2.52
CA SER A 195 -10.35 -14.62 1.80
C SER A 195 -9.14 -15.48 1.39
N PHE A 196 -7.93 -15.14 1.87
CA PHE A 196 -6.75 -16.00 1.68
C PHE A 196 -6.66 -17.01 2.83
N PRO A 197 -6.27 -18.26 2.56
CA PRO A 197 -6.27 -19.30 3.59
C PRO A 197 -5.15 -19.12 4.62
N MET A 198 -5.43 -19.54 5.86
CA MET A 198 -4.43 -19.90 6.86
C MET A 198 -4.22 -21.41 6.79
N VAL A 199 -3.08 -21.85 6.26
CA VAL A 199 -2.70 -23.26 6.08
C VAL A 199 -1.87 -23.69 7.27
N ASP A 200 -2.30 -24.74 7.98
CA ASP A 200 -1.61 -25.27 9.15
C ASP A 200 -1.28 -24.20 10.21
N GLY A 201 -2.19 -23.24 10.39
CA GLY A 201 -2.05 -22.12 11.33
C GLY A 201 -1.15 -20.98 10.85
N SER A 202 -0.66 -21.02 9.60
CA SER A 202 0.18 -19.97 9.01
C SER A 202 -0.45 -19.39 7.75
N ALA A 203 -0.25 -18.08 7.53
CA ALA A 203 -0.63 -17.42 6.29
C ALA A 203 0.58 -16.74 5.64
N ASP A 204 0.45 -16.45 4.35
CA ASP A 204 1.43 -15.67 3.60
C ASP A 204 1.72 -14.33 4.31
N ALA A 205 2.99 -14.13 4.69
CA ALA A 205 3.41 -12.98 5.49
C ALA A 205 3.18 -11.64 4.78
N ALA A 206 3.22 -11.60 3.44
CA ALA A 206 2.94 -10.38 2.69
C ALA A 206 1.44 -10.04 2.75
N LYS A 207 0.55 -11.04 2.68
CA LYS A 207 -0.90 -10.86 2.85
C LYS A 207 -1.27 -10.47 4.28
N VAL A 208 -0.70 -11.12 5.29
CA VAL A 208 -0.88 -10.75 6.70
C VAL A 208 -0.39 -9.32 6.93
N GLY A 209 0.79 -8.98 6.42
CA GLY A 209 1.33 -7.62 6.52
C GLY A 209 0.45 -6.58 5.83
N ALA A 210 -0.21 -6.91 4.72
CA ALA A 210 -1.16 -6.03 4.04
C ALA A 210 -2.43 -5.83 4.87
N ALA A 211 -3.03 -6.91 5.40
CA ALA A 211 -4.17 -6.85 6.29
C ALA A 211 -3.87 -6.02 7.56
N ALA A 212 -2.71 -6.25 8.19
CA ALA A 212 -2.26 -5.50 9.36
C ALA A 212 -2.13 -3.98 9.08
N ARG A 213 -1.69 -3.59 7.88
CA ARG A 213 -1.62 -2.17 7.50
C ARG A 213 -3.00 -1.56 7.31
N GLN A 214 -3.97 -2.29 6.73
CA GLN A 214 -5.36 -1.83 6.62
C GLN A 214 -6.01 -1.69 7.99
N ALA A 215 -5.91 -2.73 8.83
CA ALA A 215 -6.38 -2.71 10.20
C ALA A 215 -5.77 -1.58 11.04
N ALA A 216 -4.49 -1.26 10.85
CA ALA A 216 -3.87 -0.09 11.51
C ALA A 216 -4.52 1.25 11.09
N VAL A 217 -4.96 1.39 9.84
CA VAL A 217 -5.69 2.58 9.40
C VAL A 217 -7.03 2.70 10.14
N TYR A 218 -7.76 1.58 10.28
CA TYR A 218 -9.02 1.54 11.02
C TYR A 218 -8.84 1.82 12.52
N ALA A 219 -7.85 1.19 13.14
CA ALA A 219 -7.52 1.42 14.54
C ALA A 219 -7.17 2.90 14.78
N LEU A 220 -6.38 3.51 13.89
CA LEU A 220 -6.06 4.94 13.97
C LEU A 220 -7.30 5.84 13.84
N ALA A 221 -8.22 5.52 12.93
CA ALA A 221 -9.46 6.27 12.77
C ALA A 221 -10.37 6.16 14.02
N LEU A 222 -10.39 4.99 14.65
CA LEU A 222 -11.16 4.74 15.88
C LEU A 222 -10.59 5.46 17.11
N GLU A 223 -9.28 5.70 17.19
CA GLU A 223 -8.65 6.36 18.36
C GLU A 223 -9.29 7.71 18.70
N ARG A 224 -9.70 8.48 17.70
CA ARG A 224 -10.39 9.76 17.92
C ARG A 224 -11.75 9.58 18.59
N VAL A 225 -12.51 8.58 18.15
CA VAL A 225 -13.83 8.26 18.72
C VAL A 225 -13.67 7.65 20.11
N ALA A 226 -12.67 6.78 20.29
CA ALA A 226 -12.35 6.15 21.56
C ALA A 226 -11.99 7.18 22.64
N ALA A 227 -11.18 8.19 22.29
CA ALA A 227 -10.84 9.27 23.21
C ALA A 227 -12.08 10.03 23.72
N GLN A 228 -13.09 10.24 22.86
CA GLN A 228 -14.35 10.89 23.24
C GLN A 228 -15.27 9.97 24.06
N ALA A 229 -15.16 8.65 23.86
CA ALA A 229 -15.93 7.64 24.58
C ALA A 229 -15.26 7.17 25.88
N HIS A 230 -14.10 7.73 26.25
CA HIS A 230 -13.24 7.23 27.33
C HIS A 230 -12.90 5.72 27.19
N ALA A 231 -12.81 5.26 25.94
CA ALA A 231 -12.50 3.89 25.55
C ALA A 231 -11.03 3.75 25.11
N ARG A 232 -10.59 2.51 24.87
CA ARG A 232 -9.26 2.22 24.28
C ARG A 232 -9.37 1.33 23.05
N VAL A 233 -8.69 1.69 21.98
CA VAL A 233 -8.51 0.78 20.84
C VAL A 233 -7.36 -0.18 21.15
N ARG A 234 -7.59 -1.48 21.08
CA ARG A 234 -6.53 -2.49 21.27
C ARG A 234 -5.58 -2.47 20.08
N HIS A 235 -4.30 -2.70 20.34
CA HIS A 235 -3.28 -2.82 19.29
C HIS A 235 -3.20 -4.22 18.67
N GLU A 236 -3.86 -5.20 19.29
CA GLU A 236 -4.05 -6.52 18.72
C GLU A 236 -5.39 -6.53 17.98
N VAL A 237 -5.33 -6.67 16.67
CA VAL A 237 -6.50 -6.80 15.80
C VAL A 237 -6.76 -8.27 15.51
N LEU A 238 -8.01 -8.62 15.27
CA LEU A 238 -8.37 -9.99 14.90
C LEU A 238 -8.33 -10.13 13.38
N LEU A 239 -7.39 -10.91 12.87
CA LEU A 239 -7.37 -11.31 11.46
C LEU A 239 -8.13 -12.63 11.32
N VAL A 240 -9.23 -12.63 10.56
CA VAL A 240 -10.05 -13.82 10.29
C VAL A 240 -9.84 -14.26 8.86
N CYS A 241 -9.50 -15.54 8.66
CA CYS A 241 -9.29 -16.14 7.35
C CYS A 241 -9.93 -17.54 7.26
N PRO A 242 -10.16 -18.06 6.04
CA PRO A 242 -10.48 -19.47 5.83
C PRO A 242 -9.41 -20.38 6.44
N LYS A 243 -9.84 -21.41 7.17
CA LYS A 243 -8.98 -22.47 7.69
C LYS A 243 -8.65 -23.47 6.58
N ASP A 244 -7.36 -23.65 6.32
CA ASP A 244 -6.83 -24.56 5.32
C ASP A 244 -7.51 -24.33 3.96
N PHE A 245 -8.09 -25.38 3.36
CA PHE A 245 -8.84 -25.31 2.10
C PHE A 245 -10.36 -25.32 2.30
N SER A 246 -10.83 -25.02 3.52
CA SER A 246 -12.25 -25.02 3.87
C SER A 246 -12.83 -23.60 3.92
N ASN A 247 -14.16 -23.48 3.96
CA ASN A 247 -14.85 -22.20 4.23
C ASN A 247 -15.13 -22.00 5.74
N LEU A 248 -14.46 -22.74 6.63
CA LEU A 248 -14.57 -22.53 8.07
C LEU A 248 -13.65 -21.38 8.48
N PRO A 249 -14.11 -20.42 9.30
CA PRO A 249 -13.24 -19.35 9.76
C PRO A 249 -12.26 -19.86 10.83
N THR A 250 -11.03 -19.37 10.75
CA THR A 250 -10.07 -19.36 11.86
C THR A 250 -9.54 -17.94 12.01
N ALA A 251 -8.98 -17.61 13.17
CA ALA A 251 -8.55 -16.25 13.46
C ALA A 251 -7.18 -16.24 14.16
N GLU A 252 -6.44 -15.15 14.01
CA GLU A 252 -5.21 -14.86 14.77
C GLU A 252 -5.22 -13.42 15.25
N LEU A 253 -4.61 -13.17 16.42
CA LEU A 253 -4.36 -11.80 16.89
C LEU A 253 -3.08 -11.27 16.24
N VAL A 254 -3.15 -10.08 15.66
CA VAL A 254 -2.03 -9.43 14.98
C VAL A 254 -1.73 -8.10 15.67
N ASP A 255 -0.51 -7.95 16.18
CA ASP A 255 -0.04 -6.67 16.73
C ASP A 255 0.22 -5.67 15.59
N VAL A 256 -0.50 -4.54 15.62
CA VAL A 256 -0.40 -3.47 14.61
C VAL A 256 0.37 -2.25 15.08
N ARG A 257 1.07 -2.25 16.24
CA ARG A 257 1.81 -1.08 16.75
C ARG A 257 2.81 -0.52 15.74
N LYS A 258 3.55 -1.40 15.07
CA LYS A 258 4.52 -1.01 14.04
C LYS A 258 3.82 -0.32 12.86
N GLN A 259 2.72 -0.89 12.40
CA GLN A 259 1.92 -0.40 11.28
C GLN A 259 1.28 0.95 11.63
N LEU A 260 0.72 1.08 12.84
CA LEU A 260 0.19 2.34 13.38
C LEU A 260 1.25 3.44 13.38
N ALA A 261 2.46 3.16 13.89
CA ALA A 261 3.55 4.14 13.90
C ALA A 261 3.93 4.60 12.48
N VAL A 262 4.00 3.68 11.52
CA VAL A 262 4.29 4.00 10.11
C VAL A 262 3.16 4.82 9.48
N THR A 263 1.90 4.42 9.68
CA THR A 263 0.72 5.11 9.15
C THR A 263 0.62 6.52 9.71
N ARG A 264 0.75 6.72 11.03
CA ARG A 264 0.77 8.06 11.63
C ARG A 264 1.85 8.94 11.01
N ARG A 265 3.09 8.42 10.89
CA ARG A 265 4.20 9.15 10.26
C ARG A 265 3.89 9.50 8.80
N GLN A 266 3.22 8.63 8.06
CA GLN A 266 2.82 8.95 6.68
C GLN A 266 1.75 10.01 6.61
N LEU A 267 0.70 9.94 7.44
CA LEU A 267 -0.34 10.96 7.46
C LEU A 267 0.22 12.33 7.84
N THR A 268 1.15 12.39 8.81
CA THR A 268 1.88 13.62 9.12
C THR A 268 2.72 14.10 7.95
N ARG A 269 3.25 13.21 7.10
CA ARG A 269 4.03 13.55 5.91
C ARG A 269 3.19 13.90 4.70
N LEU A 270 1.92 13.50 4.63
CA LEU A 270 1.00 13.92 3.57
C LEU A 270 0.79 15.43 3.58
N THR A 271 1.10 16.14 4.68
CA THR A 271 1.21 17.61 4.66
C THR A 271 2.30 18.11 3.69
N ARG A 272 3.31 17.30 3.36
CA ARG A 272 4.34 17.60 2.35
C ARG A 272 3.87 17.35 0.92
N ILE A 273 2.61 16.95 0.70
CA ILE A 273 2.01 17.02 -0.63
C ILE A 273 2.08 18.46 -1.16
N GLU A 274 2.01 19.47 -0.28
CA GLU A 274 2.23 20.86 -0.66
C GLU A 274 3.59 21.10 -1.31
N GLU A 275 4.67 20.60 -0.70
CA GLU A 275 6.03 20.69 -1.27
C GLU A 275 6.15 19.94 -2.60
N ILE A 276 5.50 18.77 -2.72
CA ILE A 276 5.49 18.01 -3.97
C ILE A 276 4.74 18.82 -5.04
N ALA A 277 3.55 19.33 -4.74
CA ALA A 277 2.69 20.04 -5.68
C ALA A 277 3.26 21.40 -6.11
N ALA A 278 3.95 22.10 -5.20
CA ALA A 278 4.59 23.39 -5.47
C ALA A 278 5.81 23.28 -6.39
N ALA A 279 6.46 22.12 -6.45
CA ALA A 279 7.60 21.87 -7.34
C ALA A 279 7.18 21.48 -8.77
N LEU A 280 5.88 21.35 -9.04
CA LEU A 280 5.36 20.88 -10.33
C LEU A 280 4.95 22.05 -11.22
N PRO A 281 5.06 21.91 -12.57
CA PRO A 281 4.61 22.91 -13.52
C PRO A 281 3.15 23.31 -13.29
N GLU A 282 2.82 24.61 -13.34
CA GLU A 282 1.48 25.13 -13.03
C GLU A 282 0.38 24.52 -13.92
N ASP A 283 0.70 24.19 -15.17
CA ASP A 283 -0.19 23.59 -16.16
C ASP A 283 -0.30 22.05 -16.06
N LEU A 284 0.46 21.42 -15.17
CA LEU A 284 0.40 19.97 -14.97
C LEU A 284 -1.00 19.56 -14.50
N THR A 285 -1.57 18.59 -15.20
CA THR A 285 -2.83 17.95 -14.79
C THR A 285 -2.84 16.48 -15.22
N PHE A 286 -3.52 15.65 -14.44
CA PHE A 286 -3.82 14.23 -14.68
C PHE A 286 -5.26 14.03 -15.16
N ASP A 287 -5.97 15.12 -15.49
CA ASP A 287 -7.34 15.05 -15.98
C ASP A 287 -7.44 14.12 -17.19
N LEU A 288 -8.34 13.14 -17.09
CA LEU A 288 -8.63 12.16 -18.12
C LEU A 288 -9.48 12.74 -19.25
N ARG A 289 -10.08 13.92 -19.04
CA ARG A 289 -11.04 14.55 -19.96
C ARG A 289 -12.12 13.54 -20.35
N LEU A 290 -12.88 13.07 -19.36
CA LEU A 290 -13.93 12.10 -19.62
C LEU A 290 -15.02 12.72 -20.51
N THR A 291 -15.62 11.93 -21.39
CA THR A 291 -16.85 12.29 -22.11
C THR A 291 -18.00 12.54 -21.13
N ASP A 292 -19.09 13.15 -21.61
CA ASP A 292 -20.28 13.48 -20.80
C ASP A 292 -20.90 12.27 -20.08
N ASP A 293 -20.69 11.06 -20.60
CA ASP A 293 -21.11 9.80 -19.97
C ASP A 293 -20.27 9.41 -18.73
N GLY A 294 -19.18 10.14 -18.46
CA GLY A 294 -18.23 9.90 -17.37
C GLY A 294 -17.38 8.64 -17.53
N ARG A 295 -17.31 8.05 -18.74
CA ARG A 295 -16.67 6.73 -18.96
C ARG A 295 -15.51 6.76 -19.93
N THR A 296 -15.62 7.49 -21.03
CA THR A 296 -14.61 7.45 -22.09
C THR A 296 -13.55 8.52 -21.88
N VAL A 297 -12.29 8.10 -21.73
CA VAL A 297 -11.12 8.99 -21.65
C VAL A 297 -10.87 9.59 -23.03
N THR A 298 -10.82 10.92 -23.15
CA THR A 298 -10.54 11.59 -24.43
C THR A 298 -9.13 12.17 -24.51
N ARG A 299 -8.41 12.27 -23.38
CA ARG A 299 -7.06 12.81 -23.40
C ARG A 299 -6.08 11.85 -24.11
N PRO A 300 -5.21 12.36 -25.02
CA PRO A 300 -4.22 11.54 -25.69
C PRO A 300 -3.28 10.82 -24.70
N VAL A 301 -2.94 9.57 -25.02
CA VAL A 301 -2.10 8.73 -24.14
C VAL A 301 -0.70 9.32 -23.93
N ASP A 302 -0.12 9.94 -24.95
CA ASP A 302 1.22 10.54 -24.86
C ASP A 302 1.23 11.77 -23.94
N GLU A 303 0.16 12.59 -23.97
CA GLU A 303 -0.01 13.70 -23.02
C GLU A 303 -0.17 13.21 -21.59
N LEU A 304 -0.96 12.16 -21.38
CA LEU A 304 -1.15 11.55 -20.05
C LEU A 304 0.15 10.93 -19.53
N MET A 305 0.90 10.26 -20.38
CA MET A 305 2.17 9.63 -20.04
C MET A 305 3.20 10.69 -19.62
N ALA A 306 3.36 11.76 -20.40
CA ALA A 306 4.23 12.88 -20.05
C ALA A 306 3.86 13.52 -18.70
N ALA A 307 2.56 13.72 -18.45
CA ALA A 307 2.08 14.27 -17.18
C ALA A 307 2.41 13.35 -16.00
N VAL A 308 2.12 12.04 -16.11
CA VAL A 308 2.39 11.06 -15.05
C VAL A 308 3.89 10.91 -14.78
N GLU A 309 4.72 11.00 -15.83
CA GLU A 309 6.17 10.88 -15.72
C GLU A 309 6.86 12.12 -15.16
N THR A 310 6.20 13.28 -15.16
CA THR A 310 6.69 14.50 -14.50
C THR A 310 6.86 14.31 -12.98
N VAL A 311 6.17 13.32 -12.38
CA VAL A 311 6.25 13.04 -10.95
C VAL A 311 6.96 11.72 -10.71
N ASP A 312 8.05 11.74 -9.93
CA ASP A 312 8.85 10.54 -9.66
C ASP A 312 8.04 9.43 -8.97
N ALA A 313 8.18 8.22 -9.51
CA ALA A 313 7.74 7.00 -8.82
C ALA A 313 8.92 6.31 -8.13
N ALA A 314 8.69 5.83 -6.91
CA ALA A 314 9.61 4.93 -6.22
C ALA A 314 9.09 3.49 -6.37
N TYR A 315 9.18 2.92 -7.58
CA TYR A 315 8.67 1.56 -7.81
C TYR A 315 9.36 0.55 -6.88
N ALA A 316 8.58 -0.45 -6.46
CA ALA A 316 9.09 -1.66 -5.81
C ALA A 316 8.13 -2.81 -6.16
N PRO A 317 8.58 -4.08 -6.20
CA PRO A 317 7.75 -5.22 -6.60
C PRO A 317 6.44 -5.35 -5.80
N GLU A 318 6.44 -4.96 -4.53
CA GLU A 318 5.24 -4.98 -3.67
C GLU A 318 4.14 -4.02 -4.17
N CYS A 319 4.48 -3.05 -5.03
CA CYS A 319 3.49 -2.18 -5.65
C CYS A 319 2.49 -2.98 -6.48
N LEU A 320 2.87 -4.12 -7.07
CA LEU A 320 1.98 -4.95 -7.89
C LEU A 320 0.75 -5.46 -7.13
N SER A 321 0.82 -5.56 -5.80
CA SER A 321 -0.30 -5.94 -4.93
C SER A 321 -0.90 -4.76 -4.16
N ALA A 322 -0.34 -3.55 -4.33
CA ALA A 322 -0.64 -2.37 -3.50
C ALA A 322 -0.98 -1.08 -4.29
N CYS A 323 -0.76 -1.00 -5.61
CA CYS A 323 -0.97 0.21 -6.41
C CYS A 323 -1.43 -0.12 -7.83
N GLU A 324 -2.43 0.62 -8.29
CA GLU A 324 -3.07 0.48 -9.61
C GLU A 324 -2.11 0.81 -10.75
N LEU A 325 -1.19 1.76 -10.55
CA LEU A 325 -0.15 2.16 -11.51
C LEU A 325 1.08 1.24 -11.53
N ALA A 326 1.10 0.16 -10.75
CA ALA A 326 2.31 -0.64 -10.58
C ALA A 326 2.81 -1.29 -11.88
N VAL A 327 1.91 -1.68 -12.79
CA VAL A 327 2.29 -2.25 -14.09
C VAL A 327 3.01 -1.22 -14.95
N HIS A 328 2.46 0.00 -15.05
CA HIS A 328 3.10 1.12 -15.73
C HIS A 328 4.47 1.44 -15.11
N CYS A 329 4.53 1.61 -13.78
CA CYS A 329 5.77 1.97 -13.09
C CYS A 329 6.84 0.87 -13.22
N ARG A 330 6.45 -0.41 -13.23
CA ARG A 330 7.35 -1.55 -13.49
C ARG A 330 7.92 -1.51 -14.90
N ALA A 331 7.08 -1.23 -15.90
CA ALA A 331 7.51 -1.14 -17.29
C ALA A 331 8.53 0.00 -17.47
N ARG A 332 8.27 1.17 -16.90
CA ARG A 332 9.19 2.32 -16.93
C ARG A 332 10.50 2.03 -16.19
N CYS A 333 10.43 1.42 -15.01
CA CYS A 333 11.60 1.00 -14.26
C CYS A 333 12.48 0.03 -15.06
N ARG A 334 11.88 -0.95 -15.75
CA ARG A 334 12.60 -1.91 -16.59
C ARG A 334 13.20 -1.27 -17.83
N ALA A 335 12.46 -0.40 -18.49
CA ALA A 335 12.93 0.32 -19.66
C ALA A 335 14.16 1.21 -19.33
N ALA A 336 14.19 1.78 -18.13
CA ALA A 336 15.33 2.55 -17.62
C ALA A 336 16.47 1.68 -17.04
N GLY A 337 16.34 0.35 -17.07
CA GLY A 337 17.31 -0.56 -16.45
C GLY A 337 17.42 -0.43 -14.92
N GLY A 338 16.41 0.11 -14.24
CA GLY A 338 16.45 0.42 -12.81
C GLY A 338 16.48 -0.82 -11.91
N VAL A 339 17.34 -0.79 -10.89
CA VAL A 339 17.52 -1.88 -9.92
C VAL A 339 16.33 -2.03 -8.97
N GLU A 340 15.44 -1.04 -8.90
CA GLU A 340 14.17 -1.11 -8.16
C GLU A 340 13.31 -2.32 -8.58
N SER A 341 13.45 -2.76 -9.83
CA SER A 341 12.74 -3.93 -10.35
C SER A 341 13.15 -5.26 -9.68
N LEU A 342 14.33 -5.29 -9.04
CA LEU A 342 14.88 -6.44 -8.32
C LEU A 342 14.39 -6.53 -6.87
N GLY A 343 13.76 -5.46 -6.36
CA GLY A 343 13.24 -5.41 -5.00
C GLY A 343 14.12 -4.71 -3.98
N ARG A 344 13.54 -4.37 -2.83
CA ARG A 344 14.15 -3.49 -1.83
C ARG A 344 15.38 -4.11 -1.16
N GLY A 345 15.37 -5.43 -0.94
CA GLY A 345 16.50 -6.15 -0.36
C GLY A 345 17.75 -6.00 -1.24
N VAL A 346 17.63 -6.43 -2.50
CA VAL A 346 18.71 -6.32 -3.50
C VAL A 346 19.15 -4.87 -3.66
N ARG A 347 18.21 -3.93 -3.86
CA ARG A 347 18.55 -2.50 -3.99
C ARG A 347 19.36 -1.97 -2.80
N GLY A 348 19.05 -2.41 -1.58
CA GLY A 348 19.77 -1.98 -0.38
C GLY A 348 21.24 -2.42 -0.36
N GLU A 349 21.55 -3.57 -0.96
CA GLU A 349 22.91 -4.12 -1.05
C GLU A 349 23.74 -3.47 -2.16
N LEU A 350 23.10 -2.91 -3.20
CA LEU A 350 23.77 -2.33 -4.37
C LEU A 350 24.32 -0.91 -4.14
N GLY A 351 24.08 -0.31 -2.97
CA GLY A 351 24.61 1.01 -2.62
C GLY A 351 24.21 2.09 -3.62
N GLY A 352 25.21 2.73 -4.25
CA GLY A 352 25.03 3.79 -5.24
C GLY A 352 24.70 3.30 -6.66
N LEU A 353 24.72 2.00 -6.93
CA LEU A 353 24.47 1.45 -8.25
C LEU A 353 22.97 1.38 -8.53
N THR A 354 22.49 2.25 -9.42
CA THR A 354 21.05 2.43 -9.67
C THR A 354 20.54 1.71 -10.92
N THR A 355 21.42 1.22 -11.80
CA THR A 355 21.04 0.48 -13.01
C THR A 355 21.64 -0.91 -13.04
N VAL A 356 20.92 -1.85 -13.64
CA VAL A 356 21.38 -3.23 -13.85
C VAL A 356 22.67 -3.25 -14.67
N GLU A 357 22.79 -2.38 -15.66
CA GLU A 357 24.02 -2.22 -16.46
C GLU A 357 25.22 -1.81 -15.59
N ALA A 358 25.06 -0.81 -14.73
CA ALA A 358 26.14 -0.39 -13.82
C ALA A 358 26.52 -1.51 -12.83
N VAL A 359 25.55 -2.28 -12.35
CA VAL A 359 25.78 -3.45 -11.49
C VAL A 359 26.59 -4.52 -12.22
N LEU A 360 26.24 -4.83 -13.46
CA LEU A 360 26.97 -5.80 -14.28
C LEU A 360 28.39 -5.31 -14.60
N ALA A 361 28.55 -4.04 -15.00
CA ALA A 361 29.86 -3.45 -15.26
C ALA A 361 30.76 -3.44 -14.01
N ALA A 362 30.19 -3.15 -12.83
CA ALA A 362 30.91 -3.22 -11.56
C ALA A 362 31.34 -4.66 -11.22
N ALA A 363 30.45 -5.64 -11.41
CA ALA A 363 30.70 -7.05 -11.17
C ALA A 363 31.78 -7.64 -12.09
N LEU A 364 31.80 -7.20 -13.36
CA LEU A 364 32.77 -7.64 -14.37
C LEU A 364 34.11 -6.88 -14.32
N GLY A 365 34.20 -5.82 -13.52
CA GLY A 365 35.40 -4.98 -13.44
C GLY A 365 35.58 -4.04 -14.63
N GLU A 366 34.53 -3.82 -15.42
CA GLU A 366 34.52 -2.94 -16.60
C GLU A 366 34.33 -1.46 -16.23
N ALA A 367 33.76 -1.20 -15.06
CA ALA A 367 33.68 0.14 -14.48
C ALA A 367 35.02 0.51 -13.80
N GLY A 368 35.98 1.00 -14.59
CA GLY A 368 37.30 1.42 -14.11
C GLY A 368 38.32 1.53 -15.23
N GLY A 369 38.14 2.50 -16.14
CA GLY A 369 39.17 2.85 -17.11
C GLY A 369 40.21 3.79 -16.50
N GLU A 370 41.49 3.52 -16.80
CA GLU A 370 42.65 4.43 -16.68
C GLU A 370 43.31 4.54 -15.29
N GLY A 371 43.90 3.44 -14.83
CA GLY A 371 44.95 3.43 -13.82
C GLY A 371 45.90 2.27 -14.11
N GLU A 372 47.07 2.61 -14.64
CA GLU A 372 48.22 1.79 -15.03
C GLU A 372 48.19 0.30 -14.62
N ALA A 373 48.09 -0.55 -15.64
CA ALA A 373 48.41 -1.97 -15.53
C ALA A 373 49.91 -2.14 -15.33
N GLU A 374 50.36 -2.34 -14.09
CA GLU A 374 51.59 -3.06 -13.81
C GLU A 374 51.26 -4.50 -13.41
N GLY A 375 51.77 -5.43 -14.21
CA GLY A 375 51.35 -6.82 -14.24
C GLY A 375 51.69 -7.59 -12.97
N VAL A 376 50.79 -8.51 -12.61
CA VAL A 376 51.13 -9.66 -11.77
C VAL A 376 50.50 -10.90 -12.38
N HIS A 377 51.35 -11.70 -13.02
CA HIS A 377 51.08 -13.11 -13.28
C HIS A 377 51.06 -13.86 -11.94
N GLY A 378 49.87 -14.23 -11.48
CA GLY A 378 49.70 -15.03 -10.27
C GLY A 378 48.29 -15.61 -10.21
N THR A 379 48.16 -16.88 -10.54
CA THR A 379 46.93 -17.67 -10.43
C THR A 379 46.61 -17.95 -8.96
N ASP A 380 46.18 -16.93 -8.21
CA ASP A 380 45.43 -17.05 -6.94
C ASP A 380 45.01 -15.71 -6.30
N SER A 381 45.11 -14.58 -7.02
CA SER A 381 44.85 -13.26 -6.41
C SER A 381 43.40 -12.83 -6.59
N LEU A 382 42.65 -12.77 -5.49
CA LEU A 382 41.41 -11.99 -5.38
C LEU A 382 41.65 -10.61 -6.00
N ALA A 383 40.79 -10.19 -6.94
CA ALA A 383 40.88 -8.87 -7.55
C ALA A 383 41.04 -7.78 -6.47
N PRO A 384 41.91 -6.77 -6.67
CA PRO A 384 42.14 -5.74 -5.66
C PRO A 384 40.81 -5.05 -5.30
N THR A 385 40.61 -4.88 -4.00
CA THR A 385 39.43 -4.21 -3.42
C THR A 385 39.37 -2.77 -3.91
N THR A 386 38.21 -2.35 -4.39
CA THR A 386 37.96 -0.98 -4.88
C THR A 386 37.75 0.02 -3.73
N GLY A 387 37.47 -0.47 -2.52
CA GLY A 387 37.07 0.36 -1.39
C GLY A 387 35.58 0.68 -1.36
N ASP A 388 34.83 0.29 -2.40
CA ASP A 388 33.35 0.28 -2.40
C ASP A 388 32.87 -1.13 -2.01
N PRO A 389 32.27 -1.30 -0.82
CA PRO A 389 31.81 -2.61 -0.35
C PRO A 389 30.80 -3.28 -1.28
N ALA A 390 29.97 -2.51 -1.99
CA ALA A 390 28.97 -3.06 -2.91
C ALA A 390 29.65 -3.62 -4.16
N VAL A 391 30.60 -2.88 -4.73
CA VAL A 391 31.38 -3.32 -5.90
C VAL A 391 32.23 -4.54 -5.57
N ASP A 392 32.89 -4.54 -4.41
CA ASP A 392 33.73 -5.66 -3.97
C ASP A 392 32.89 -6.93 -3.73
N ALA A 393 31.70 -6.79 -3.14
CA ALA A 393 30.75 -7.88 -2.98
C ALA A 393 30.26 -8.42 -4.34
N LEU A 394 29.97 -7.54 -5.31
CA LEU A 394 29.54 -7.93 -6.65
C LEU A 394 30.62 -8.69 -7.42
N ARG A 395 31.88 -8.21 -7.38
CA ARG A 395 33.02 -8.90 -8.00
C ARG A 395 33.24 -10.27 -7.39
N ARG A 396 33.17 -10.37 -6.06
CA ARG A 396 33.27 -11.66 -5.37
C ARG A 396 32.13 -12.60 -5.76
N ALA A 397 30.89 -12.11 -5.83
CA ALA A 397 29.75 -12.90 -6.27
C ALA A 397 29.89 -13.38 -7.72
N ALA A 398 30.42 -12.54 -8.62
CA ALA A 398 30.70 -12.90 -10.00
C ALA A 398 31.78 -13.98 -10.12
N ALA A 399 32.86 -13.88 -9.35
CA ALA A 399 33.93 -14.89 -9.30
C ALA A 399 33.39 -16.25 -8.80
N LEU A 400 32.65 -16.25 -7.68
CA LEU A 400 32.02 -17.47 -7.14
C LEU A 400 31.04 -18.09 -8.13
N ARG A 401 30.28 -17.26 -8.87
CA ARG A 401 29.39 -17.75 -9.92
C ARG A 401 30.16 -18.40 -11.07
N ALA A 402 31.26 -17.79 -11.52
CA ALA A 402 32.09 -18.34 -12.59
C ALA A 402 32.72 -19.68 -12.19
N GLU A 403 33.24 -19.78 -10.95
CA GLU A 403 33.75 -21.02 -10.37
C GLU A 403 32.69 -22.12 -10.36
N ALA A 404 31.49 -21.81 -9.86
CA ALA A 404 30.38 -22.76 -9.81
C ALA A 404 29.95 -23.26 -11.19
N LEU A 405 29.94 -22.37 -12.21
CA LEU A 405 29.60 -22.76 -13.58
C LEU A 405 30.72 -23.56 -14.26
N GLY A 406 31.99 -23.26 -13.97
CA GLY A 406 33.14 -24.01 -14.49
C GLY A 406 33.24 -25.41 -13.91
N ALA A 407 32.90 -25.58 -12.63
CA ALA A 407 32.84 -26.89 -11.96
C ALA A 407 31.75 -27.81 -12.56
N VAL A 408 30.67 -27.24 -13.13
CA VAL A 408 29.58 -28.01 -13.77
C VAL A 408 29.93 -28.43 -15.21
N GLN A 409 30.82 -27.71 -15.90
CA GLN A 409 31.21 -28.00 -17.28
C GLN A 409 32.38 -28.99 -17.41
N THR A 410 33.06 -29.29 -16.31
CA THR A 410 34.11 -30.32 -16.29
C THR A 410 33.44 -31.63 -15.87
N PRO A 411 33.15 -32.59 -16.76
CA PRO A 411 32.69 -33.89 -16.31
C PRO A 411 33.75 -34.43 -15.36
N SER A 412 33.34 -34.87 -14.17
CA SER A 412 34.30 -35.51 -13.27
C SER A 412 34.90 -36.70 -14.01
N LYS A 413 36.20 -36.96 -13.83
CA LYS A 413 36.84 -38.17 -14.36
C LYS A 413 36.04 -39.42 -13.98
N GLU A 414 35.38 -39.41 -12.81
CA GLU A 414 34.48 -40.47 -12.35
C GLU A 414 33.21 -40.60 -13.22
N ALA A 415 32.64 -39.52 -13.73
CA ALA A 415 31.51 -39.57 -14.65
C ALA A 415 31.93 -40.07 -16.05
N GLU A 416 33.10 -39.68 -16.54
CA GLU A 416 33.66 -40.22 -17.78
C GLU A 416 34.05 -41.70 -17.66
N GLU A 417 34.60 -42.12 -16.53
CA GLU A 417 34.90 -43.53 -16.24
C GLU A 417 33.62 -44.36 -16.05
N ALA A 418 32.58 -43.81 -15.44
CA ALA A 418 31.28 -44.47 -15.30
C ALA A 418 30.59 -44.68 -16.66
N VAL A 419 30.63 -43.70 -17.56
CA VAL A 419 30.09 -43.82 -18.92
C VAL A 419 30.88 -44.86 -19.73
N LYS A 420 32.21 -44.86 -19.65
CA LYS A 420 33.07 -45.88 -20.30
C LYS A 420 32.84 -47.28 -19.73
N ALA A 421 32.61 -47.41 -18.42
CA ALA A 421 32.31 -48.70 -17.79
C ALA A 421 30.96 -49.26 -18.25
N VAL A 422 29.95 -48.41 -18.44
CA VAL A 422 28.63 -48.82 -18.98
C VAL A 422 28.74 -49.24 -20.45
N GLU A 423 29.49 -48.51 -21.29
CA GLU A 423 29.71 -48.90 -22.69
C GLU A 423 30.50 -50.20 -22.87
N ALA A 424 31.41 -50.52 -21.93
CA ALA A 424 32.17 -51.77 -21.93
C ALA A 424 31.36 -53.01 -21.53
N VAL A 425 30.24 -52.83 -20.81
CA VAL A 425 29.32 -53.90 -20.42
C VAL A 425 28.28 -54.20 -21.51
N CYS A 426 28.06 -53.26 -22.44
CA CYS A 426 27.10 -53.40 -23.54
C CYS A 426 27.71 -53.92 -24.87
N ARG A 427 29.03 -54.14 -24.93
CA ARG A 427 29.71 -54.88 -26.01
C ARG A 427 30.07 -56.28 -25.54
#